data_AF-A0A969KVV8-F1
#
_entry.id   AF-A0A969KVV8-F1
#
_cell.length_a   1.000
_cell.length_b   1.000
_cell.length_c   1.000
_cell.angle_alpha   90.00
_cell.angle_beta   90.00
_cell.angle_gamma   90.00
#
_symmetry.space_group_name_H-M   'P 1'
#
loop_
_entity.id
_entity.type
_entity.pdbx_description
1 polymer ?
#
loop_
_entity_poly.entity_id
_entity_poly.type
_entity_poly.pdbx_seq_one_letter_code
_entity_poly.pdbx_strand_id
1 'polypeptide(L)'
;MVAPAQAQGECGTATYYDTGEVTSSGESFDPGAYTAASSYIPNGTFVVIQNIDNGLEITVEVNDYNPGWGIIDVTPAVMEALDPGGEKLSLEVCLYY
;
A
#
# COMPACT_ATOMS: atom_id res chain seq x y z
N MET A 1 -13.56 23.09 -7.92
CA MET A 1 -13.57 21.72 -8.46
C MET A 1 -13.60 20.78 -7.28
N VAL A 2 -14.68 20.03 -7.10
CA VAL A 2 -14.87 19.13 -5.94
C VAL A 2 -14.52 17.73 -6.43
N ALA A 3 -13.53 17.08 -5.80
CA ALA A 3 -13.19 15.68 -6.09
C ALA A 3 -14.40 14.78 -5.80
N PRO A 4 -14.63 13.70 -6.57
CA PRO A 4 -15.76 12.82 -6.32
C PRO A 4 -15.61 12.18 -4.94
N ALA A 5 -16.72 12.07 -4.21
CA ALA A 5 -16.77 11.29 -2.97
C ALA A 5 -16.62 9.81 -3.34
N GLN A 6 -15.38 9.30 -3.32
CA GLN A 6 -15.11 7.87 -3.45
C GLN A 6 -15.54 7.16 -2.15
N ALA A 7 -16.09 5.95 -2.33
CA ALA A 7 -16.64 5.14 -1.26
C ALA A 7 -15.59 4.93 -0.15
N GLN A 8 -16.02 5.20 1.09
CA GLN A 8 -15.35 4.96 2.38
C GLN A 8 -13.85 4.62 2.31
N GLY A 9 -13.04 5.64 2.00
CA GLY A 9 -11.61 5.50 2.07
C GLY A 9 -11.07 5.86 3.45
N GLU A 10 -10.28 4.97 4.03
CA GLU A 10 -9.47 5.28 5.20
C GLU A 10 -8.15 5.92 4.77
N CYS A 11 -7.73 6.96 5.49
CA CYS A 11 -6.47 7.63 5.22
C CYS A 11 -5.54 7.50 6.42
N GLY A 12 -4.25 7.40 6.15
CA GLY A 12 -3.24 7.13 7.15
C GLY A 12 -1.89 6.86 6.52
N THR A 13 -0.95 6.40 7.34
CA THR A 13 0.42 6.18 6.92
C THR A 13 0.56 4.86 6.18
N ALA A 14 1.07 4.91 4.95
CA ALA A 14 1.66 3.77 4.27
C ALA A 14 3.17 3.72 4.54
N THR A 15 3.67 2.53 4.81
CA THR A 15 5.10 2.23 4.91
C THR A 15 5.47 1.17 3.87
N TYR A 16 6.78 0.95 3.69
CA TYR A 16 7.25 -0.19 2.90
C TYR A 16 8.24 -1.02 3.65
N TYR A 17 8.30 -2.29 3.27
CA TYR A 17 9.23 -3.25 3.82
C TYR A 17 10.21 -3.72 2.75
N ASP A 18 11.49 -3.77 3.12
CA ASP A 18 12.60 -4.24 2.28
C ASP A 18 13.04 -5.66 2.69
N THR A 19 12.37 -6.26 3.66
CA THR A 19 12.75 -7.57 4.21
C THR A 19 11.54 -8.50 4.35
N GLY A 20 11.62 -9.63 3.67
CA GLY A 20 10.72 -10.76 3.86
C GLY A 20 11.28 -11.96 3.10
N GLU A 21 11.99 -12.87 3.77
CA GLU A 21 12.43 -14.11 3.10
C GLU A 21 11.21 -14.98 2.69
N VAL A 22 10.05 -14.78 3.33
CA VAL A 22 8.75 -15.43 3.07
C VAL A 22 7.63 -14.50 3.57
N THR A 23 6.60 -14.22 2.75
CA THR A 23 5.38 -13.50 3.20
C THR A 23 4.57 -14.38 4.17
N SER A 24 3.72 -13.81 5.04
CA SER A 24 2.90 -14.64 5.96
C SER A 24 1.91 -15.55 5.23
N SER A 25 1.65 -15.28 3.95
CA SER A 25 0.87 -16.13 3.04
C SER A 25 1.64 -17.31 2.45
N GLY A 26 2.95 -17.42 2.71
CA GLY A 26 3.79 -18.51 2.22
C GLY A 26 4.27 -18.33 0.77
N GLU A 27 3.95 -17.20 0.14
CA GLU A 27 4.50 -16.83 -1.18
C GLU A 27 5.90 -16.22 -1.02
N SER A 28 6.77 -16.50 -1.98
CA SER A 28 8.06 -15.81 -2.07
C SER A 28 7.81 -14.31 -2.23
N PHE A 29 8.41 -13.49 -1.36
CA PHE A 29 8.35 -12.05 -1.46
C PHE A 29 8.97 -11.59 -2.78
N ASP A 30 8.21 -10.88 -3.60
CA ASP A 30 8.69 -10.19 -4.79
C ASP A 30 8.64 -8.67 -4.55
N PRO A 31 9.78 -8.00 -4.33
CA PRO A 31 9.81 -6.55 -4.10
C PRO A 31 9.36 -5.74 -5.33
N GLY A 32 9.28 -6.37 -6.51
CA GLY A 32 8.76 -5.80 -7.76
C GLY A 32 7.25 -5.94 -7.93
N ALA A 33 6.57 -6.74 -7.11
CA ALA A 33 5.14 -7.01 -7.23
C ALA A 33 4.29 -5.85 -6.68
N TYR A 34 3.08 -5.71 -7.20
CA TYR A 34 2.12 -4.70 -6.78
C TYR A 34 1.21 -5.27 -5.68
N THR A 35 1.83 -5.57 -4.55
CA THR A 35 1.19 -6.24 -3.41
C THR A 35 1.34 -5.43 -2.13
N ALA A 36 0.53 -5.78 -1.13
CA ALA A 36 0.53 -5.13 0.17
C ALA A 36 0.21 -6.10 1.32
N ALA A 37 0.65 -5.72 2.51
CA ALA A 37 0.27 -6.32 3.78
C ALA A 37 -0.67 -5.41 4.57
N SER A 38 -1.68 -5.99 5.22
CA SER A 38 -2.61 -5.26 6.10
C SER A 38 -3.01 -6.10 7.31
N SER A 39 -3.36 -5.45 8.42
CA SER A 39 -3.84 -6.12 9.63
C SER A 39 -5.36 -6.33 9.67
N TYR A 40 -6.11 -5.71 8.76
CA TYR A 40 -7.58 -5.72 8.77
C TYR A 40 -8.22 -5.86 7.39
N ILE A 41 -7.47 -5.65 6.30
CA ILE A 41 -7.97 -5.91 4.94
C ILE A 41 -7.79 -7.40 4.63
N PRO A 42 -8.84 -8.12 4.20
CA PRO A 42 -8.73 -9.54 3.85
C PRO A 42 -7.78 -9.76 2.66
N ASN A 43 -6.99 -10.84 2.71
CA ASN A 43 -6.17 -11.25 1.58
C ASN A 43 -7.03 -11.54 0.32
N GLY A 44 -6.50 -11.23 -0.85
CA GLY A 44 -7.19 -11.27 -2.15
C GLY A 44 -8.02 -10.02 -2.46
N THR A 45 -8.00 -9.01 -1.59
CA THR A 45 -8.67 -7.72 -1.84
C THR A 45 -7.78 -6.83 -2.69
N PHE A 46 -8.35 -6.20 -3.72
CA PHE A 46 -7.67 -5.16 -4.48
C PHE A 46 -7.99 -3.79 -3.89
N VAL A 47 -6.96 -3.01 -3.60
CA VAL A 47 -7.07 -1.70 -2.95
C VAL A 47 -6.41 -0.66 -3.84
N VAL A 48 -7.09 0.47 -4.07
CA VAL A 48 -6.47 1.66 -4.67
C VAL A 48 -5.83 2.48 -3.57
N ILE A 49 -4.54 2.75 -3.69
CA ILE A 49 -3.78 3.60 -2.78
C ILE A 49 -3.52 4.91 -3.50
N GLN A 50 -3.93 6.03 -2.91
CA GLN A 50 -3.62 7.37 -3.40
C GLN A 50 -2.62 8.04 -2.47
N ASN A 51 -1.49 8.50 -3.00
CA ASN A 51 -0.59 9.41 -2.28
C ASN A 51 -1.21 10.81 -2.24
N ILE A 52 -1.45 11.34 -1.04
CA ILE A 52 -2.14 12.64 -0.89
C ILE A 52 -1.26 13.84 -1.26
N ASP A 53 0.06 13.68 -1.26
CA ASP A 53 1.01 14.76 -1.54
C ASP A 53 1.04 15.11 -3.04
N ASN A 54 0.94 14.09 -3.90
CA ASN A 54 1.10 14.24 -5.35
C ASN A 54 -0.14 13.77 -6.16
N GLY A 55 -1.11 13.12 -5.53
CA GLY A 55 -2.33 12.62 -6.16
C GLY A 55 -2.14 11.39 -7.05
N LEU A 56 -0.97 10.74 -7.01
CA LEU A 56 -0.73 9.49 -7.74
C LEU A 56 -1.48 8.34 -7.07
N GLU A 57 -1.98 7.43 -7.90
CA GLU A 57 -2.78 6.29 -7.45
C GLU A 57 -2.26 4.99 -8.03
N ILE A 58 -2.21 3.94 -7.22
CA ILE A 58 -1.85 2.58 -7.64
C ILE A 58 -2.81 1.57 -7.05
N THR A 59 -3.22 0.59 -7.85
CA THR A 59 -3.98 -0.57 -7.37
C THR A 59 -3.01 -1.69 -6.97
N VAL A 60 -3.20 -2.23 -5.78
CA VAL A 60 -2.42 -3.37 -5.25
C VAL A 60 -3.34 -4.50 -4.82
N GLU A 61 -2.82 -5.72 -4.81
CA GLU A 61 -3.45 -6.86 -4.13
C GLU A 61 -2.95 -6.94 -2.69
N VAL A 62 -3.87 -6.99 -1.72
CA VAL A 62 -3.52 -7.35 -0.35
C VAL A 62 -3.34 -8.86 -0.32
N ASN A 63 -2.11 -9.32 -0.12
CA ASN A 63 -1.81 -10.74 -0.07
C ASN A 63 -1.01 -11.13 1.18
N ASP A 64 -0.80 -10.22 2.13
CA ASP A 64 -0.05 -10.52 3.34
C ASP A 64 -0.72 -9.90 4.58
N TYR A 65 -0.45 -10.51 5.74
CA TYR A 65 -0.86 -10.00 7.03
C TYR A 65 0.36 -9.39 7.74
N ASN A 66 0.26 -8.11 8.09
CA ASN A 66 1.25 -7.47 8.95
C ASN A 66 0.56 -6.65 10.05
N PRO A 67 0.74 -6.98 11.34
CA PRO A 67 0.29 -6.13 12.45
C PRO A 67 1.21 -4.92 12.68
N GLY A 68 1.85 -4.43 11.62
CA GLY A 68 2.86 -3.38 11.63
C GLY A 68 2.31 -1.99 11.98
N TRP A 69 3.11 -0.96 11.67
CA TRP A 69 2.74 0.43 11.89
C TRP A 69 2.09 1.00 10.64
N GLY A 70 1.01 1.77 10.79
CA GLY A 70 0.30 2.37 9.65
C GLY A 70 -0.95 1.59 9.25
N ILE A 71 -1.52 1.97 8.11
CA ILE A 71 -2.77 1.40 7.57
C ILE A 71 -2.49 0.35 6.50
N ILE A 72 -1.34 0.45 5.83
CA ILE A 72 -0.92 -0.51 4.81
C ILE A 72 0.60 -0.53 4.68
N ASP A 73 1.15 -1.72 4.47
CA ASP A 73 2.57 -1.91 4.15
C ASP A 73 2.68 -2.39 2.70
N VAL A 74 3.36 -1.62 1.86
CA VAL A 74 3.45 -1.91 0.42
C VAL A 74 4.86 -2.38 0.05
N THR A 75 5.01 -2.97 -1.13
CA THR A 75 6.34 -3.28 -1.67
C THR A 75 7.12 -2.00 -2.06
N PRO A 76 8.46 -2.08 -2.17
CA PRO A 76 9.27 -0.97 -2.68
C PRO A 76 8.83 -0.47 -4.07
N ALA A 77 8.37 -1.37 -4.95
CA ALA A 77 7.88 -0.99 -6.27
C ALA A 77 6.62 -0.12 -6.22
N VAL A 78 5.71 -0.39 -5.28
CA VAL A 78 4.51 0.42 -5.08
C VAL A 78 4.87 1.80 -4.50
N MET A 79 5.81 1.87 -3.57
CA MET A 79 6.30 3.17 -3.08
C MET A 79 6.92 4.02 -4.17
N GLU A 80 7.83 3.44 -4.98
CA GLU A 80 8.46 4.16 -6.09
C GLU A 80 7.41 4.62 -7.11
N ALA A 81 6.35 3.84 -7.33
CA ALA A 81 5.26 4.25 -8.21
C ALA A 81 4.39 5.38 -7.62
N LEU A 82 4.19 5.39 -6.29
CA LEU A 82 3.42 6.41 -5.57
C LEU A 82 4.22 7.68 -5.27
N ASP A 83 5.55 7.61 -5.21
CA ASP A 83 6.44 8.76 -5.00
C ASP A 83 7.75 8.62 -5.81
N PRO A 84 7.70 8.79 -7.14
CA PRO A 84 8.86 8.55 -8.00
C PRO A 84 10.05 9.45 -7.66
N GLY A 85 11.20 8.84 -7.37
CA GLY A 85 12.39 9.55 -6.89
C GLY A 85 12.26 10.15 -5.49
N GLY A 86 11.24 9.74 -4.72
CA GLY A 86 11.04 10.10 -3.34
C GLY A 86 12.03 9.41 -2.40
N GLU A 87 12.48 10.13 -1.37
CA GLU A 87 13.36 9.58 -0.32
C GLU A 87 12.58 9.22 0.96
N LYS A 88 11.24 9.26 0.89
CA LYS A 88 10.37 9.08 2.06
C LYS A 88 10.24 7.61 2.43
N LEU A 89 10.46 7.30 3.71
CA LEU A 89 10.22 5.97 4.29
C LEU A 89 8.74 5.67 4.53
N SER A 90 7.87 6.68 4.40
CA SER A 90 6.44 6.57 4.59
C SER A 90 5.69 7.65 3.81
N LEU A 91 4.49 7.33 3.34
CA LEU A 91 3.58 8.26 2.66
C LEU A 91 2.30 8.41 3.48
N GLU A 92 1.68 9.58 3.47
CA GLU A 92 0.26 9.66 3.81
C GLU A 92 -0.55 9.28 2.58
N VAL A 93 -1.44 8.29 2.76
CA VAL A 93 -2.24 7.75 1.68
C VAL A 93 -3.71 7.66 2.08
N CYS A 94 -4.57 7.63 1.08
CA CYS A 94 -5.96 7.17 1.24
C CYS A 94 -6.15 5.86 0.48
N LEU A 95 -6.82 4.91 1.12
CA LEU A 95 -7.17 3.62 0.53
C LEU A 95 -8.60 3.69 0.01
N TYR A 96 -8.88 3.05 -1.12
CA TYR A 96 -10.23 2.88 -1.64
C TYR A 96 -10.45 1.41 -2.02
N TYR A 97 -11.56 0.84 -1.56
CA TYR A 97 -11.96 -0.55 -1.76
C TYR A 97 -13.47 -0.69 -2.03
#